data_AF-A0A918JSN9-F1
#
_entry.id   AF-A0A918JSN9-F1
#
_cell.length_a   1.000
_cell.length_b   1.000
_cell.length_c   1.000
_cell.angle_alpha   90.00
_cell.angle_beta   90.00
_cell.angle_gamma   90.00
#
_symmetry.space_group_name_H-M   'P 1'
#
loop_
_entity.id
_entity.type
_entity.pdbx_description
1 polymer ?
#
loop_
_entity_poly.entity_id
_entity_poly.type
_entity_poly.pdbx_seq_one_letter_code
_entity_poly.pdbx_strand_id
1 'polypeptide(L)'
;MNKEQIIKKQLVFHKRGKAGCAFSSIAARKPDNYEWEHKILCSYTTKEIDEAIEYYIQKEEISTVSLVFPTVRTVYDLCSLIQTLENCKNIITIKTEYQDFQCFGFRVKVEDKLSWVTGFGSFSFFPKTRQTPFTEIAFRVKQKPQYEWEMKESPAETLHLAHMNMLDMEEDTFKNIWQHSLNNTEKILGHKPDFISAAKTTFSIPKTI
;
A
#
# COMPACT_ATOMS: atom_id res chain seq x y z
N MET A 1 16.95 13.66 -8.88
CA MET A 1 15.81 14.04 -8.01
C MET A 1 16.14 13.58 -6.61
N ASN A 2 16.10 14.48 -5.63
CA ASN A 2 16.45 14.13 -4.25
C ASN A 2 15.30 13.34 -3.57
N LYS A 3 15.55 12.77 -2.38
CA LYS A 3 14.56 11.94 -1.66
C LYS A 3 13.29 12.72 -1.33
N GLU A 4 13.41 13.96 -0.88
CA GLU A 4 12.27 14.83 -0.54
C GLU A 4 11.36 15.09 -1.73
N GLN A 5 11.92 15.32 -2.92
CA GLN A 5 11.16 15.52 -4.15
C GLN A 5 10.38 14.26 -4.56
N ILE A 6 10.95 13.08 -4.34
CA ILE A 6 10.29 11.78 -4.60
C ILE A 6 9.08 11.64 -3.67
N ILE A 7 9.30 11.81 -2.35
CA ILE A 7 8.23 11.73 -1.33
C ILE A 7 7.13 12.74 -1.65
N LYS A 8 7.49 14.00 -1.92
CA LYS A 8 6.52 15.06 -2.26
C LYS A 8 5.66 14.69 -3.45
N LYS A 9 6.23 14.14 -4.52
CA LYS A 9 5.49 13.71 -5.70
C LYS A 9 4.56 12.52 -5.41
N GLN A 10 5.03 11.56 -4.62
CA GLN A 10 4.23 10.41 -4.20
C GLN A 10 3.02 10.88 -3.36
N LEU A 11 3.27 11.72 -2.36
CA LEU A 11 2.20 12.31 -1.53
C LEU A 11 1.22 13.14 -2.36
N VAL A 12 1.65 13.88 -3.38
CA VAL A 12 0.74 14.62 -4.27
C VAL A 12 -0.24 13.70 -4.99
N PHE A 13 0.16 12.48 -5.35
CA PHE A 13 -0.77 11.49 -5.90
C PHE A 13 -1.86 11.12 -4.88
N HIS A 14 -1.47 10.78 -3.65
CA HIS A 14 -2.42 10.40 -2.60
C HIS A 14 -3.33 11.57 -2.20
N LYS A 15 -2.78 12.78 -1.98
CA LYS A 15 -3.52 14.02 -1.66
C LYS A 15 -4.62 14.36 -2.67
N ARG A 16 -4.44 13.94 -3.93
CA ARG A 16 -5.41 14.16 -5.01
C ARG A 16 -6.51 13.09 -5.06
N GLY A 17 -6.55 12.17 -4.09
CA GLY A 17 -7.54 11.09 -4.02
C GLY A 17 -7.39 10.04 -5.11
N LYS A 18 -6.26 10.03 -5.85
CA LYS A 18 -6.07 9.13 -6.99
C LYS A 18 -5.96 7.67 -6.60
N ALA A 19 -5.60 7.38 -5.35
CA ALA A 19 -5.60 6.03 -4.80
C ALA A 19 -7.00 5.45 -4.58
N GLY A 20 -8.07 6.22 -4.81
CA GLY A 20 -9.45 5.82 -4.48
C GLY A 20 -9.80 6.01 -3.00
N CYS A 21 -8.85 5.69 -2.11
CA CYS A 21 -9.02 5.78 -0.66
C CYS A 21 -8.94 7.21 -0.13
N ALA A 22 -10.05 7.73 0.40
CA ALA A 22 -10.13 9.07 0.96
C ALA A 22 -9.33 9.22 2.26
N PHE A 23 -9.21 8.16 3.07
CA PHE A 23 -8.32 8.13 4.24
C PHE A 23 -6.87 8.41 3.85
N SER A 24 -6.37 7.76 2.80
CA SER A 24 -5.01 8.03 2.30
C SER A 24 -4.84 9.46 1.79
N SER A 25 -5.90 10.06 1.22
CA SER A 25 -5.88 11.44 0.75
C SER A 25 -5.79 12.44 1.90
N ILE A 26 -6.52 12.20 2.99
CA ILE A 26 -6.45 12.98 4.22
C ILE A 26 -5.07 12.83 4.87
N ALA A 27 -4.64 11.59 5.09
CA ALA A 27 -3.37 11.28 5.73
C ALA A 27 -2.18 11.87 4.96
N ALA A 28 -2.20 11.80 3.64
CA ALA A 28 -1.12 12.34 2.81
C ALA A 28 -0.91 13.85 3.01
N ARG A 29 -1.92 14.62 3.43
CA ARG A 29 -1.81 16.07 3.71
C ARG A 29 -0.88 16.36 4.87
N LYS A 30 -0.88 15.52 5.89
CA LYS A 30 -0.07 15.63 7.11
C LYS A 30 0.39 14.22 7.55
N PRO A 31 1.28 13.55 6.81
CA PRO A 31 1.58 12.12 7.03
C PRO A 31 2.00 11.80 8.48
N ASP A 32 2.78 12.69 9.09
CA ASP A 32 3.27 12.57 10.47
C ASP A 32 2.12 12.48 11.49
N ASN A 33 1.03 13.24 11.29
CA ASN A 33 -0.16 13.19 12.16
C ASN A 33 -0.89 11.84 12.08
N TYR A 34 -0.63 11.06 11.05
CA TYR A 34 -1.26 9.76 10.80
C TYR A 34 -0.22 8.62 10.83
N GLU A 35 0.95 8.88 11.43
CA GLU A 35 2.02 7.89 11.67
C GLU A 35 2.46 7.19 10.36
N TRP A 36 2.45 7.94 9.24
CA TRP A 36 2.72 7.42 7.90
C TRP A 36 4.09 7.86 7.38
N GLU A 37 5.05 6.95 7.48
CA GLU A 37 6.43 7.18 7.12
C GLU A 37 6.76 6.72 5.69
N HIS A 38 7.68 7.42 5.02
CA HIS A 38 8.11 7.12 3.65
C HIS A 38 9.63 6.89 3.56
N LYS A 39 10.04 5.67 3.24
CA LYS A 39 11.44 5.31 3.03
C LYS A 39 11.77 5.19 1.55
N ILE A 40 12.74 5.98 1.09
CA ILE A 40 13.27 5.84 -0.27
C ILE A 40 14.39 4.78 -0.29
N LEU A 41 14.19 3.74 -1.10
CA LEU A 41 15.13 2.65 -1.35
C LEU A 41 15.62 2.71 -2.81
N CYS A 42 16.82 3.25 -3.04
CA CYS A 42 17.41 3.35 -4.38
C CYS A 42 17.97 1.99 -4.87
N SER A 43 18.37 1.14 -3.93
CA SER A 43 18.64 -0.29 -4.08
C SER A 43 17.57 -1.05 -3.29
N TYR A 44 17.25 -2.26 -3.74
CA TYR A 44 16.18 -3.08 -3.17
C TYR A 44 16.64 -4.53 -2.99
N THR A 45 17.80 -4.73 -2.38
CA THR A 45 18.21 -6.09 -1.99
C THR A 45 17.29 -6.64 -0.90
N THR A 46 17.21 -7.98 -0.76
CA THR A 46 16.44 -8.64 0.31
C THR A 46 16.82 -8.08 1.69
N LYS A 47 18.13 -7.93 1.94
CA LYS A 47 18.67 -7.37 3.17
C LYS A 47 18.13 -5.96 3.45
N GLU A 48 18.18 -5.06 2.47
CA GLU A 48 17.72 -3.67 2.67
C GLU A 48 16.22 -3.57 2.94
N ILE A 49 15.41 -4.41 2.29
CA ILE A 49 13.97 -4.45 2.52
C ILE A 49 13.67 -5.02 3.91
N ASP A 50 14.28 -6.14 4.28
CA ASP A 50 14.08 -6.77 5.59
C ASP A 50 14.56 -5.84 6.73
N GLU A 51 15.72 -5.20 6.60
CA GLU A 51 16.22 -4.22 7.58
C GLU A 51 15.28 -3.02 7.72
N ALA A 52 14.72 -2.53 6.60
CA ALA A 52 13.73 -1.44 6.65
C ALA A 52 12.46 -1.87 7.37
N ILE A 53 11.93 -3.07 7.08
CA ILE A 53 10.74 -3.60 7.74
C ILE A 53 10.99 -3.74 9.25
N GLU A 54 12.09 -4.38 9.65
CA GLU A 54 12.44 -4.60 11.06
C GLU A 54 12.61 -3.30 11.82
N TYR A 55 13.32 -2.33 11.22
CA TYR A 55 13.49 -1.01 11.79
C TYR A 55 12.14 -0.37 12.11
N TYR A 56 11.19 -0.37 11.17
CA TYR A 56 9.90 0.28 11.38
C TYR A 56 8.93 -0.49 12.28
N ILE A 57 9.03 -1.82 12.34
CA ILE A 57 8.29 -2.61 13.32
C ILE A 57 8.67 -2.19 14.76
N GLN A 58 9.93 -1.81 15.00
CA GLN A 58 10.40 -1.37 16.32
C GLN A 58 10.08 0.09 16.66
N LYS A 59 9.61 0.90 15.71
CA LYS A 59 9.25 2.30 15.97
C LYS A 59 7.83 2.40 16.50
N GLU A 60 7.64 3.00 17.66
CA GLU A 60 6.32 3.12 18.29
C GLU A 60 5.47 4.20 17.62
N GLU A 61 6.11 5.24 17.11
CA GLU A 61 5.51 6.43 16.51
C GLU A 61 5.08 6.25 15.05
N ILE A 62 5.29 5.07 14.47
CA ILE A 62 4.99 4.76 13.06
C ILE A 62 4.05 3.57 13.02
N SER A 63 2.89 3.72 12.37
CA SER A 63 1.95 2.62 12.15
C SER A 63 1.82 2.21 10.69
N THR A 64 2.22 3.07 9.76
CA THR A 64 2.13 2.82 8.32
C THR A 64 3.43 3.20 7.64
N VAL A 65 3.92 2.32 6.76
CA VAL A 65 5.19 2.51 6.04
C VAL A 65 4.95 2.39 4.56
N SER A 66 5.52 3.34 3.82
CA SER A 66 5.67 3.30 2.37
C SER A 66 7.14 3.14 2.00
N LEU A 67 7.51 1.98 1.45
CA LEU A 67 8.82 1.79 0.83
C LEU A 67 8.71 2.17 -0.65
N VAL A 68 9.46 3.19 -1.07
CA VAL A 68 9.40 3.75 -2.43
C VAL A 68 10.68 3.43 -3.18
N PHE A 69 10.53 2.85 -4.38
CA PHE A 69 11.59 2.32 -5.23
C PHE A 69 11.73 3.15 -6.52
N PRO A 70 12.40 4.32 -6.49
CA PRO A 70 12.49 5.21 -7.65
C PRO A 70 13.31 4.66 -8.83
N THR A 71 14.03 3.55 -8.62
CA THR A 71 14.82 2.86 -9.63
C THR A 71 14.03 1.77 -10.37
N VAL A 72 12.85 1.38 -9.87
CA VAL A 72 11.96 0.41 -10.54
C VAL A 72 11.10 1.15 -11.57
N ARG A 73 11.53 1.12 -12.84
CA ARG A 73 10.94 1.92 -13.93
C ARG A 73 10.43 1.10 -15.10
N THR A 74 10.98 -0.09 -15.29
CA THR A 74 10.65 -1.03 -16.36
C THR A 74 9.96 -2.26 -15.79
N VAL A 75 9.32 -3.04 -16.66
CA VAL A 75 8.68 -4.30 -16.23
C VAL A 75 9.73 -5.30 -15.73
N TYR A 76 10.93 -5.29 -16.31
CA TYR A 76 12.05 -6.08 -15.82
C TYR A 76 12.46 -5.71 -14.39
N ASP A 77 12.51 -4.41 -14.08
CA ASP A 77 12.80 -3.95 -12.72
C ASP A 77 11.70 -4.38 -11.75
N LEU A 78 10.44 -4.32 -12.18
CA LEU A 78 9.30 -4.75 -11.36
C LEU A 78 9.36 -6.25 -11.08
N CYS A 79 9.66 -7.07 -12.08
CA CYS A 79 9.87 -8.51 -11.90
C CYS A 79 11.03 -8.79 -10.94
N SER A 80 12.13 -8.03 -11.04
CA SER A 80 13.28 -8.14 -10.13
C SER A 80 12.91 -7.74 -8.69
N LEU A 81 12.12 -6.67 -8.52
CA LEU A 81 11.58 -6.28 -7.21
C LEU A 81 10.68 -7.38 -6.65
N ILE A 82 9.76 -7.93 -7.44
CA ILE A 82 8.88 -9.03 -7.02
C ILE A 82 9.71 -10.22 -6.55
N GLN A 83 10.67 -10.68 -7.35
CA GLN A 83 11.56 -11.78 -6.97
C GLN A 83 12.32 -11.47 -5.67
N THR A 84 12.73 -10.22 -5.46
CA THR A 84 13.38 -9.82 -4.21
C THR A 84 12.42 -9.88 -3.03
N LEU A 85 11.19 -9.36 -3.17
CA LEU A 85 10.16 -9.41 -2.12
C LEU A 85 9.81 -10.85 -1.74
N GLU A 86 9.78 -11.77 -2.71
CA GLU A 86 9.55 -13.19 -2.47
C GLU A 86 10.64 -13.86 -1.61
N ASN A 87 11.86 -13.33 -1.64
CA ASN A 87 13.00 -13.86 -0.90
C ASN A 87 13.23 -13.13 0.44
N CYS A 88 12.41 -12.13 0.79
CA CYS A 88 12.50 -11.43 2.08
C CYS A 88 11.93 -12.30 3.20
N LYS A 89 12.63 -12.43 4.33
CA LYS A 89 12.23 -13.33 5.42
C LYS A 89 10.93 -12.89 6.12
N ASN A 90 10.69 -11.58 6.11
CA ASN A 90 9.52 -10.96 6.75
C ASN A 90 8.31 -10.85 5.81
N ILE A 91 8.40 -11.36 4.59
CA ILE A 91 7.33 -11.27 3.59
C ILE A 91 6.81 -12.68 3.24
N ILE A 92 5.49 -12.81 3.15
CA ILE A 92 4.81 -13.98 2.58
C ILE A 92 4.21 -13.57 1.24
N THR A 93 4.34 -14.45 0.25
CA THR A 93 3.80 -14.24 -1.10
C THR A 93 2.68 -15.21 -1.40
N ILE A 94 1.57 -14.67 -1.88
CA ILE A 94 0.45 -15.43 -2.44
C ILE A 94 0.43 -15.18 -3.95
N LYS A 95 0.56 -16.23 -4.74
CA LYS A 95 0.46 -16.17 -6.20
C LYS A 95 -0.92 -16.63 -6.65
N THR A 96 -1.51 -15.90 -7.58
CA THR A 96 -2.81 -16.28 -8.15
C THR A 96 -2.84 -15.90 -9.61
N GLU A 97 -3.24 -16.84 -10.46
CA GLU A 97 -3.60 -16.52 -11.83
C GLU A 97 -5.01 -15.95 -11.87
N TYR A 98 -5.18 -14.82 -12.56
CA TYR A 98 -6.48 -14.21 -12.75
C TYR A 98 -6.56 -13.62 -14.15
N GLN A 99 -7.38 -14.23 -15.01
CA GLN A 99 -7.46 -13.89 -16.42
C GLN A 99 -6.06 -13.93 -17.07
N ASP A 100 -5.67 -12.86 -17.78
CA ASP A 100 -4.38 -12.71 -18.45
C ASP A 100 -3.27 -12.18 -17.52
N PHE A 101 -3.48 -12.18 -16.20
CA PHE A 101 -2.52 -11.66 -15.23
C PHE A 101 -2.00 -12.74 -14.29
N GLN A 102 -0.70 -12.62 -13.98
CA GLN A 102 -0.09 -13.19 -12.79
C GLN A 102 -0.21 -12.16 -11.66
N CYS A 103 -0.98 -12.48 -10.63
CA CYS A 103 -1.17 -11.62 -9.46
C CYS A 103 -0.30 -12.08 -8.29
N PHE A 104 0.24 -11.11 -7.57
CA PHE A 104 1.08 -11.28 -6.38
C PHE A 104 0.45 -10.52 -5.21
N GLY A 105 0.07 -11.25 -4.16
CA GLY A 105 -0.34 -10.69 -2.89
C GLY A 105 0.76 -10.86 -1.85
N PHE A 106 1.45 -9.77 -1.51
CA PHE A 106 2.49 -9.78 -0.48
C PHE A 106 1.90 -9.45 0.90
N ARG A 107 2.45 -10.07 1.94
CA ARG A 107 2.08 -9.86 3.35
C ARG A 107 3.33 -9.64 4.18
N VAL A 108 3.40 -8.55 4.93
CA VAL A 108 4.48 -8.33 5.91
C VAL A 108 4.08 -8.96 7.24
N LYS A 109 4.97 -9.76 7.83
CA LYS A 109 4.80 -10.31 9.18
C LYS A 109 5.00 -9.19 10.19
N VAL A 110 4.00 -8.99 11.05
CA VAL A 110 4.03 -8.01 12.14
C VAL A 110 3.53 -8.74 13.37
N GLU A 111 4.44 -9.09 14.27
CA GLU A 111 4.14 -9.94 15.44
C GLU A 111 3.49 -11.25 14.99
N ASP A 112 2.28 -11.54 15.48
CA ASP A 112 1.45 -12.70 15.16
C ASP A 112 0.50 -12.46 13.97
N LYS A 113 0.59 -11.30 13.30
CA LYS A 113 -0.34 -10.88 12.24
C LYS A 113 0.32 -10.65 10.89
N LEU A 114 -0.53 -10.55 9.87
CA LEU A 114 -0.14 -10.32 8.48
C LEU A 114 -0.67 -8.99 7.98
N SER A 115 0.23 -8.04 7.73
CA SER A 115 -0.14 -6.80 7.05
C SER A 115 -0.25 -7.03 5.56
N TRP A 116 -1.42 -6.71 5.00
CA TRP A 116 -1.59 -6.66 3.56
C TRP A 116 -0.73 -5.54 2.97
N VAL A 117 0.03 -5.90 1.94
CA VAL A 117 0.87 -4.96 1.21
C VAL A 117 0.11 -4.45 0.00
N THR A 118 -0.02 -3.14 -0.09
CA THR A 118 -0.60 -2.48 -1.24
C THR A 118 0.51 -1.98 -2.16
N GLY A 119 0.48 -2.37 -3.44
CA GLY A 119 1.48 -1.97 -4.42
C GLY A 119 1.00 -0.82 -5.31
N PHE A 120 1.92 0.06 -5.67
CA PHE A 120 1.73 1.15 -6.61
C PHE A 120 2.90 1.22 -7.60
N GLY A 121 2.72 1.84 -8.75
CA GLY A 121 3.80 2.09 -9.70
C GLY A 121 3.35 2.80 -10.97
N SER A 122 4.28 3.20 -11.82
CA SER A 122 4.01 3.97 -13.04
C SER A 122 3.56 3.12 -14.25
N PHE A 123 3.22 1.86 -14.02
CA PHE A 123 2.92 0.89 -15.07
C PHE A 123 1.50 1.06 -15.60
N SER A 124 1.36 1.12 -16.93
CA SER A 124 0.07 1.35 -17.59
C SER A 124 -0.95 0.22 -17.35
N PHE A 125 -0.45 -1.00 -17.13
CA PHE A 125 -1.26 -2.19 -16.83
C PHE A 125 -1.71 -2.29 -15.37
N PHE A 126 -1.24 -1.42 -14.47
CA PHE A 126 -1.79 -1.35 -13.13
C PHE A 126 -3.19 -0.71 -13.15
N PRO A 127 -4.09 -1.06 -12.22
CA PRO A 127 -5.35 -0.36 -12.03
C PRO A 127 -5.10 1.15 -11.87
N LYS A 128 -6.02 2.00 -12.36
CA LYS A 128 -5.84 3.46 -12.31
C LYS A 128 -5.61 4.00 -10.88
N THR A 129 -6.18 3.33 -9.88
CA THR A 129 -5.98 3.62 -8.46
C THR A 129 -4.60 3.26 -7.92
N ARG A 130 -3.78 2.54 -8.69
CA ARG A 130 -2.40 2.14 -8.36
C ARG A 130 -1.33 2.83 -9.20
N GLN A 131 -1.72 3.67 -10.17
CA GLN A 131 -0.81 4.33 -11.12
C GLN A 131 -0.13 5.58 -10.52
N THR A 132 1.05 5.40 -9.92
CA THR A 132 1.81 6.44 -9.22
C THR A 132 3.06 6.89 -9.99
N PRO A 133 3.69 8.03 -9.62
CA PRO A 133 4.95 8.47 -10.22
C PRO A 133 6.13 7.53 -9.96
N PHE A 134 6.14 6.83 -8.82
CA PHE A 134 7.18 5.87 -8.46
C PHE A 134 6.56 4.59 -7.93
N THR A 135 7.26 3.48 -8.13
CA THR A 135 6.91 2.19 -7.55
C THR A 135 7.00 2.26 -6.03
N GLU A 136 5.99 1.74 -5.35
CA GLU A 136 5.85 1.79 -3.90
C GLU A 136 5.15 0.53 -3.40
N ILE A 137 5.54 0.08 -2.21
CA ILE A 137 4.71 -0.80 -1.40
C ILE A 137 4.36 -0.12 -0.08
N ALA A 138 3.08 -0.17 0.29
CA ALA A 138 2.55 0.42 1.52
C ALA A 138 1.92 -0.66 2.40
N PHE A 139 2.25 -0.67 3.69
CA PHE A 139 1.75 -1.64 4.66
C PHE A 139 1.74 -1.06 6.08
N ARG A 140 1.02 -1.71 6.98
CA ARG A 140 1.03 -1.38 8.41
C ARG A 140 2.13 -2.14 9.13
N VAL A 141 2.70 -1.50 10.15
CA VAL A 141 3.65 -2.10 11.10
C VAL A 141 3.12 -2.11 12.52
N LYS A 142 1.88 -1.66 12.72
CA LYS A 142 1.17 -1.69 14.00
C LYS A 142 -0.26 -2.20 13.84
N GLN A 143 -0.77 -2.69 14.96
CA GLN A 143 -2.15 -3.12 15.12
C GLN A 143 -3.14 -2.03 14.71
N LYS A 144 -4.35 -2.45 14.29
CA LYS A 144 -5.47 -1.51 14.07
C LYS A 144 -5.77 -0.81 15.40
N PRO A 145 -5.93 0.53 15.42
CA PRO A 145 -6.41 1.24 16.61
C PRO A 145 -7.78 0.68 17.05
N GLN A 146 -8.04 0.64 18.34
CA GLN A 146 -9.35 0.22 18.83
C GLN A 146 -10.35 1.35 18.57
N TYR A 147 -11.18 1.16 17.53
CA TYR A 147 -12.35 1.99 17.27
C TYR A 147 -13.57 1.36 17.95
N GLU A 148 -14.48 2.18 18.46
CA GLU A 148 -15.79 1.71 18.95
C GLU A 148 -16.69 1.17 17.83
N TRP A 149 -16.33 1.43 16.57
CA TRP A 149 -17.10 1.09 15.39
C TRP A 149 -16.23 0.38 14.33
N GLU A 150 -16.82 -0.59 13.62
CA GLU A 150 -16.15 -1.36 12.56
C GLU A 150 -17.00 -1.35 11.28
N MET A 151 -16.50 -0.73 10.21
CA MET A 151 -17.26 -0.58 8.96
C MET A 151 -17.26 -1.83 8.08
N LYS A 152 -16.20 -2.62 8.17
CA LYS A 152 -16.05 -3.90 7.48
C LYS A 152 -15.05 -4.74 8.23
N GLU A 153 -15.47 -5.92 8.67
CA GLU A 153 -14.56 -6.90 9.23
C GLU A 153 -13.48 -7.24 8.20
N SER A 154 -12.22 -7.03 8.59
CA SER A 154 -11.11 -7.66 7.90
C SER A 154 -11.04 -9.12 8.33
N PRO A 155 -10.49 -10.02 7.51
CA PRO A 155 -10.20 -11.38 7.98
C PRO A 155 -9.41 -11.33 9.28
N ALA A 156 -9.66 -12.30 10.17
CA ALA A 156 -8.89 -12.43 11.41
C ALA A 156 -7.38 -12.37 11.11
N GLU A 157 -6.61 -11.76 12.01
CA GLU A 157 -5.14 -11.65 11.91
C GLU A 157 -4.61 -10.78 10.75
N THR A 158 -5.49 -10.07 10.03
CA THR A 158 -5.09 -9.17 8.92
C THR A 158 -4.96 -7.72 9.38
N LEU A 159 -3.81 -7.11 9.07
CA LEU A 159 -3.65 -5.65 9.13
C LEU A 159 -3.90 -5.05 7.73
N HIS A 160 -5.02 -4.36 7.56
CA HIS A 160 -5.37 -3.67 6.33
C HIS A 160 -4.88 -2.22 6.36
N LEU A 161 -4.43 -1.68 5.21
CA LEU A 161 -3.91 -0.31 5.14
C LEU A 161 -4.95 0.74 5.56
N ALA A 162 -6.24 0.48 5.31
CA ALA A 162 -7.33 1.34 5.74
C ALA A 162 -7.54 1.39 7.28
N HIS A 163 -6.80 0.60 8.06
CA HIS A 163 -6.76 0.71 9.52
C HIS A 163 -5.87 1.87 10.02
N MET A 164 -5.64 2.91 9.19
CA MET A 164 -4.90 4.11 9.58
C MET A 164 -5.45 4.72 10.86
N ASN A 165 -4.61 5.38 11.66
CA ASN A 165 -5.00 6.04 12.90
C ASN A 165 -5.85 7.29 12.61
N MET A 166 -7.16 7.19 12.82
CA MET A 166 -8.18 8.21 12.58
C MET A 166 -8.96 8.47 13.88
N LEU A 167 -8.34 8.26 15.06
CA LEU A 167 -9.02 8.35 16.35
C LEU A 167 -9.60 9.75 16.64
N ASP A 168 -9.00 10.81 16.08
CA ASP A 168 -9.49 12.19 16.22
C ASP A 168 -10.73 12.48 15.34
N MET A 169 -11.33 11.47 14.71
CA MET A 169 -12.44 11.62 13.77
C MET A 169 -13.74 11.06 14.33
N GLU A 170 -14.78 11.89 14.33
CA GLU A 170 -16.15 11.50 14.67
C GLU A 170 -16.67 10.35 13.78
N GLU A 171 -17.46 9.45 14.36
CA GLU A 171 -17.96 8.24 13.68
C GLU A 171 -18.68 8.54 12.36
N ASP A 172 -19.57 9.53 12.35
CA ASP A 172 -20.31 9.92 11.14
C ASP A 172 -19.39 10.46 10.04
N THR A 173 -18.34 11.19 10.43
CA THR A 173 -17.33 11.68 9.48
C THR A 173 -16.55 10.51 8.89
N PHE A 174 -16.17 9.53 9.72
CA PHE A 174 -15.51 8.33 9.24
C PHE A 174 -16.38 7.52 8.28
N LYS A 175 -17.65 7.27 8.64
CA LYS A 175 -18.64 6.57 7.78
C LYS A 175 -18.75 7.24 6.41
N ASN A 176 -18.86 8.56 6.39
CA ASN A 176 -18.94 9.34 5.16
C ASN A 176 -17.66 9.20 4.31
N ILE A 177 -16.48 9.24 4.92
CA ILE A 177 -15.19 9.04 4.22
C ILE A 177 -15.05 7.61 3.70
N TRP A 178 -15.54 6.61 4.44
CA TRP A 178 -15.58 5.22 4.01
C TRP A 178 -16.45 5.06 2.76
N GLN A 179 -17.70 5.55 2.80
CA GLN A 179 -18.60 5.49 1.64
C GLN A 179 -18.04 6.28 0.44
N HIS A 180 -17.45 7.45 0.71
CA HIS A 180 -16.79 8.23 -0.33
C HIS A 180 -15.63 7.47 -0.97
N SER A 181 -14.85 6.72 -0.19
CA SER A 181 -13.75 5.90 -0.70
C SER A 181 -14.23 4.81 -1.66
N LEU A 182 -15.36 4.15 -1.35
CA LEU A 182 -15.97 3.15 -2.23
C LEU A 182 -16.41 3.78 -3.55
N ASN A 183 -17.19 4.86 -3.47
CA ASN A 183 -17.73 5.56 -4.64
C ASN A 183 -16.62 6.15 -5.52
N ASN A 184 -15.59 6.74 -4.91
CA ASN A 184 -14.46 7.33 -5.63
C ASN A 184 -13.58 6.26 -6.29
N THR A 185 -13.36 5.12 -5.64
CA THR A 185 -12.63 3.99 -6.22
C THR A 185 -13.33 3.48 -7.48
N GLU A 186 -14.64 3.21 -7.40
CA GLU A 186 -15.44 2.78 -8.55
C GLU A 186 -15.41 3.81 -9.68
N LYS A 187 -15.53 5.10 -9.36
CA LYS A 187 -15.43 6.19 -10.33
C LYS A 187 -14.08 6.23 -11.06
N ILE A 188 -12.96 6.06 -10.33
CA ILE A 188 -11.61 6.11 -10.93
C ILE A 188 -11.36 4.88 -11.80
N LEU A 189 -11.85 3.71 -11.38
CA LEU A 189 -11.70 2.47 -12.14
C LEU A 189 -12.66 2.41 -13.34
N GLY A 190 -13.82 3.05 -13.26
CA GLY A 190 -14.91 2.91 -14.24
C GLY A 190 -15.73 1.62 -14.04
N HIS A 191 -15.45 0.87 -12.98
CA HIS A 191 -16.12 -0.38 -12.60
C HIS A 191 -15.93 -0.64 -11.10
N LYS A 192 -16.73 -1.55 -10.53
CA LYS A 192 -16.54 -2.00 -9.15
C LYS A 192 -15.15 -2.64 -8.97
N PRO A 193 -14.49 -2.47 -7.81
CA PRO A 193 -13.21 -3.12 -7.55
C PRO A 193 -13.27 -4.62 -7.81
N ASP A 194 -12.29 -5.11 -8.55
CA ASP A 194 -12.13 -6.50 -8.96
C ASP A 194 -10.92 -7.13 -8.26
N PHE A 195 -10.52 -8.33 -8.68
CA PHE A 195 -9.40 -9.04 -8.06
C PHE A 195 -8.07 -8.29 -8.20
N ILE A 196 -7.82 -7.64 -9.34
CA ILE A 196 -6.57 -6.94 -9.65
C ILE A 196 -6.46 -5.63 -8.85
N SER A 197 -7.57 -4.90 -8.69
CA SER A 197 -7.61 -3.63 -7.95
C SER A 197 -7.82 -3.78 -6.43
N ALA A 198 -8.22 -4.96 -5.95
CA ALA A 198 -8.41 -5.23 -4.53
C ALA A 198 -7.13 -5.09 -3.71
N ALA A 199 -7.26 -4.65 -2.45
CA ALA A 199 -6.13 -4.47 -1.53
C ALA A 199 -5.33 -5.74 -1.23
N LYS A 200 -5.94 -6.93 -1.39
CA LYS A 200 -5.26 -8.21 -1.20
C LYS A 200 -4.21 -8.50 -2.29
N THR A 201 -4.30 -7.82 -3.43
CA THR A 201 -3.40 -7.94 -4.58
C THR A 201 -2.43 -6.77 -4.57
N THR A 202 -1.14 -7.06 -4.43
CA THR A 202 -0.08 -6.05 -4.39
C THR A 202 0.31 -5.62 -5.79
N PHE A 203 0.66 -6.57 -6.65
CA PHE A 203 1.00 -6.34 -8.06
C PHE A 203 0.30 -7.35 -8.96
N SER A 204 -0.05 -6.91 -10.16
CA SER A 204 -0.57 -7.78 -11.22
C SER A 204 0.22 -7.50 -12.49
N ILE A 205 0.82 -8.54 -13.06
CA ILE A 205 1.64 -8.44 -14.28
C ILE A 205 0.96 -9.25 -15.39
N PRO A 206 0.79 -8.68 -16.60
CA PRO A 206 0.32 -9.44 -17.75
C PRO A 206 1.18 -10.68 -18.00
N LYS A 207 0.55 -11.83 -18.31
CA LYS A 207 1.25 -13.08 -18.66
C LYS A 207 2.10 -12.94 -19.94
N THR A 208 1.73 -12.00 -20.79
CA THR A 208 2.44 -11.65 -22.02
C THR A 208 2.79 -10.17 -21.96
N ILE A 209 4.10 -9.85 -21.98
CA ILE A 209 4.65 -8.49 -22.03
C ILE A 209 5.26 -8.24 -23.41
#